data_AF-A0A9P0DFV4-F1
#
_entry.id   AF-A0A9P0DFV4-F1
#
_cell.length_a   1.000
_cell.length_b   1.000
_cell.length_c   1.000
_cell.angle_alpha   90.00
_cell.angle_beta   90.00
_cell.angle_gamma   90.00
#
_symmetry.space_group_name_H-M   'P 1'
#
loop_
_entity.id
_entity.type
_entity.pdbx_description
1 polymer ?
#
loop_
_entity_poly.entity_id
_entity_poly.type
_entity_poly.pdbx_seq_one_letter_code
_entity_poly.pdbx_strand_id
1 'polypeptide(L)'
;MFLKLSEIFKYLDAKPDSRCIVEGEEVLHANHLILCGKKSSATQSIKIAGLCLQTSALQGQPHQIEGTFSIDNDVKIVEMKCSCKAGLSGTCKHISALLLNCSRLYLLHNLRGPIMP
;
A
#
# COMPACT_ATOMS: atom_id res chain seq x y z
N MET A 1 -6.78 12.73 9.50
CA MET A 1 -6.07 12.95 8.21
C MET A 1 -6.08 11.64 7.43
N PHE A 2 -6.33 11.65 6.12
CA PHE A 2 -6.51 10.44 5.31
C PHE A 2 -5.72 10.53 3.99
N LEU A 3 -5.29 9.37 3.46
CA LEU A 3 -4.66 9.29 2.15
C LEU A 3 -5.75 9.38 1.07
N LYS A 4 -5.71 10.42 0.25
CA LYS A 4 -6.67 10.66 -0.84
C LYS A 4 -6.40 9.75 -2.02
N LEU A 5 -7.45 9.22 -2.66
CA LEU A 5 -7.34 8.46 -3.92
C LEU A 5 -6.65 9.27 -5.02
N SER A 6 -6.87 10.59 -5.06
CA SER A 6 -6.20 11.48 -6.02
C SER A 6 -4.67 11.46 -5.88
N GLU A 7 -4.16 11.35 -4.65
CA GLU A 7 -2.72 11.25 -4.39
C GLU A 7 -2.18 9.88 -4.83
N ILE A 8 -2.95 8.81 -4.62
CA ILE A 8 -2.60 7.46 -5.06
C ILE A 8 -2.49 7.39 -6.58
N PHE A 9 -3.50 7.89 -7.30
CA PHE A 9 -3.51 7.92 -8.76
C PHE A 9 -2.37 8.77 -9.31
N LYS A 10 -2.09 9.91 -8.68
CA LYS A 10 -0.95 10.75 -9.04
C LYS A 10 0.38 10.03 -8.84
N TYR A 11 0.59 9.38 -7.69
CA TYR A 11 1.83 8.69 -7.38
C TYR A 11 2.10 7.51 -8.33
N LEU A 12 1.04 6.76 -8.64
CA LEU A 12 1.13 5.59 -9.51
C LEU A 12 1.14 5.93 -11.01
N ASP A 13 1.01 7.22 -11.36
CA ASP A 13 0.75 7.71 -12.72
C ASP A 13 -0.36 6.90 -13.42
N ALA A 14 -1.50 6.78 -12.73
CA ALA A 14 -2.54 5.83 -13.07
C ALA A 14 -3.94 6.47 -13.08
N LYS A 15 -4.84 5.81 -13.82
CA LYS A 15 -6.29 6.06 -13.86
C LYS A 15 -7.04 4.92 -13.17
N PRO A 16 -8.33 5.07 -12.84
CA PRO A 16 -9.11 4.01 -12.17
C PRO A 16 -9.13 2.67 -12.92
N ASP A 17 -9.06 2.69 -14.26
CA ASP A 17 -9.01 1.52 -15.14
C ASP A 17 -7.59 1.02 -15.44
N SER A 18 -6.57 1.69 -14.92
CA SER A 18 -5.18 1.27 -15.12
C SER A 18 -4.93 -0.08 -14.46
N ARG A 19 -4.17 -0.92 -15.14
CA ARG A 19 -3.91 -2.30 -14.74
C ARG A 19 -3.42 -2.44 -13.29
N CYS A 20 -2.54 -1.55 -12.83
CA CYS A 20 -2.03 -1.58 -11.45
C CYS A 20 -3.13 -1.29 -10.40
N ILE A 21 -4.14 -0.48 -10.74
CA ILE A 21 -5.29 -0.21 -9.88
C ILE A 21 -6.22 -1.42 -9.87
N VAL A 22 -6.65 -1.89 -11.05
CA VAL A 22 -7.57 -3.03 -11.17
C VAL A 22 -6.99 -4.28 -10.52
N GLU A 23 -5.75 -4.66 -10.84
CA GLU A 23 -5.11 -5.83 -10.22
C GLU A 23 -4.80 -5.58 -8.73
N GLY A 24 -4.62 -4.33 -8.31
CA GLY A 24 -4.46 -3.97 -6.90
C GLY A 24 -5.74 -4.19 -6.10
N GLU A 25 -6.89 -3.86 -6.68
CA GLU A 25 -8.21 -4.17 -6.10
C GLU A 25 -8.45 -5.67 -6.00
N GLU A 26 -8.11 -6.43 -7.05
CA GLU A 26 -8.20 -7.89 -7.03
C GLU A 26 -7.35 -8.52 -5.92
N VAL A 27 -6.14 -7.99 -5.67
CA VAL A 27 -5.29 -8.41 -4.55
C VAL A 27 -5.98 -8.19 -3.20
N LEU A 28 -6.68 -7.06 -3.03
CA LEU A 28 -7.43 -6.78 -1.80
C LEU A 28 -8.67 -7.67 -1.67
N HIS A 29 -9.44 -7.84 -2.75
CA HIS A 29 -10.62 -8.72 -2.75
C HIS A 29 -10.27 -10.18 -2.46
N ALA A 30 -9.10 -10.63 -2.89
CA ALA A 30 -8.60 -11.96 -2.59
C ALA A 30 -7.97 -12.09 -1.18
N ASN A 31 -7.98 -11.03 -0.36
CA ASN A 31 -7.32 -10.97 0.94
C ASN A 31 -5.83 -11.35 0.89
N HIS A 32 -5.16 -11.06 -0.22
CA HIS A 32 -3.75 -11.39 -0.40
C HIS A 32 -2.82 -10.39 0.30
N LEU A 33 -3.29 -9.18 0.62
CA LEU A 33 -2.57 -8.27 1.52
C LEU A 33 -2.79 -8.71 2.97
N ILE A 34 -1.94 -9.60 3.46
CA ILE A 34 -2.09 -10.27 4.76
C ILE A 34 -1.66 -9.40 5.95
N LEU A 35 -0.77 -8.43 5.74
CA LEU A 35 -0.37 -7.47 6.77
C LEU A 35 -0.21 -6.08 6.16
N CYS A 36 -0.67 -5.07 6.91
CA CYS A 36 -0.47 -3.66 6.62
C CYS A 36 -0.43 -2.91 7.94
N GLY A 37 0.62 -2.12 8.17
CA GLY A 37 0.82 -1.48 9.46
C GLY A 37 1.81 -0.32 9.42
N LYS A 38 1.82 0.44 10.52
CA LYS A 38 2.80 1.50 10.77
C LYS A 38 4.08 0.87 11.30
N LYS A 39 5.20 1.15 10.65
CA LYS A 39 6.53 0.76 11.11
C LYS A 39 7.09 1.77 12.10
N SER A 40 6.96 3.06 11.81
CA SER A 40 7.35 4.14 12.72
C SER A 40 6.68 5.48 12.36
N SER A 41 6.73 6.45 13.27
CA SER A 41 6.42 7.85 12.97
C SER A 41 7.48 8.79 13.51
N ALA A 42 7.72 9.85 12.74
CA ALA A 42 8.31 11.09 13.19
C ALA A 42 7.25 12.22 13.08
N THR A 43 7.62 13.44 13.48
CA THR A 43 6.72 14.60 13.55
C THR A 43 5.92 14.87 12.28
N GLN A 44 6.52 14.64 11.10
CA GLN A 44 5.89 14.89 9.79
C GLN A 44 6.10 13.72 8.81
N SER A 45 6.41 12.52 9.33
CA SER A 45 6.66 11.37 8.48
C SER A 45 6.13 10.09 9.11
N ILE A 46 5.47 9.26 8.31
CA ILE A 46 5.06 7.92 8.71
C ILE A 46 5.71 6.91 7.79
N LYS A 47 6.36 5.91 8.38
CA LYS A 47 6.79 4.72 7.67
C LYS A 47 5.75 3.63 7.84
N ILE A 48 5.40 2.99 6.74
CA ILE A 48 4.46 1.86 6.68
C ILE A 48 5.18 0.62 6.15
N ALA A 49 4.63 -0.53 6.49
CA ALA A 49 5.05 -1.81 5.94
C ALA A 49 3.83 -2.70 5.71
N GLY A 50 3.96 -3.62 4.76
CA GLY A 50 2.97 -4.66 4.54
C GLY A 50 3.58 -5.92 3.93
N LEU A 51 2.82 -7.01 4.04
CA LEU A 51 3.13 -8.29 3.41
C LEU A 51 1.97 -8.68 2.50
N CYS A 52 2.29 -9.06 1.26
CA CYS A 52 1.32 -9.49 0.26
C CYS A 52 1.68 -10.88 -0.28
N LEU A 53 0.74 -11.82 -0.25
CA LEU A 53 0.93 -13.16 -0.82
C LEU A 53 1.23 -13.09 -2.33
N GLN A 54 2.02 -14.04 -2.81
CA GLN A 54 2.32 -14.13 -4.24
C GLN A 54 1.19 -14.87 -4.95
N THR A 55 0.53 -14.22 -5.91
CA THR A 55 -0.57 -14.83 -6.68
C THR A 55 -0.15 -16.08 -7.46
N SER A 56 1.12 -16.19 -7.86
CA SER A 56 1.66 -17.31 -8.64
C SER A 56 2.37 -18.38 -7.79
N ALA A 57 2.54 -18.14 -6.49
CA ALA A 57 3.23 -19.04 -5.58
C ALA A 57 2.72 -18.78 -4.15
N LEU A 58 1.48 -19.19 -3.87
CA LEU A 58 0.80 -18.88 -2.60
C LEU A 58 1.52 -19.43 -1.36
N GLN A 59 2.35 -20.46 -1.50
CA GLN A 59 3.21 -20.99 -0.43
C GLN A 59 4.62 -20.36 -0.38
N GLY A 60 4.93 -19.48 -1.33
CA GLY A 60 6.18 -18.73 -1.34
C GLY A 60 6.21 -17.61 -0.31
N GLN A 61 7.39 -17.04 -0.08
CA GLN A 61 7.53 -15.89 0.81
C GLN A 61 6.68 -14.70 0.29
N PRO A 62 5.84 -14.09 1.14
CA PRO A 62 5.08 -12.91 0.77
C PRO A 62 6.00 -11.80 0.27
N HIS A 63 5.51 -11.00 -0.67
CA HIS A 63 6.17 -9.76 -1.05
C HIS A 63 6.14 -8.78 0.11
N GLN A 64 7.31 -8.27 0.47
CA GLN A 64 7.46 -7.19 1.43
C GLN A 64 7.24 -5.87 0.71
N ILE A 65 6.42 -5.02 1.32
CA ILE A 65 6.13 -3.67 0.84
C ILE A 65 6.54 -2.71 1.95
N GLU A 66 7.29 -1.67 1.60
CA GLU A 66 7.66 -0.60 2.52
C GLU A 66 7.33 0.75 1.88
N GLY A 67 6.93 1.71 2.69
CA GLY A 67 6.54 3.02 2.21
C GLY A 67 6.81 4.13 3.22
N THR A 68 6.98 5.33 2.70
CA THR A 68 7.13 6.55 3.49
C THR A 68 6.10 7.56 3.04
N PHE A 69 5.34 8.10 4.00
CA PHE A 69 4.41 9.20 3.81
C PHE A 69 4.94 10.47 4.48
N SER A 70 4.69 11.62 3.86
CA SER A 70 4.86 12.95 4.46
C SER A 70 3.51 13.43 5.01
N ILE A 71 3.54 14.04 6.19
CA ILE A 71 2.36 14.51 6.89
C ILE A 71 2.53 15.99 7.19
N ASP A 72 1.86 16.81 6.38
CA ASP A 72 1.74 18.24 6.59
C ASP A 72 0.25 18.60 6.77
N ASN A 73 -0.32 19.36 5.82
CA ASN A 73 -1.77 19.59 5.72
C ASN A 73 -2.52 18.46 4.99
N ASP A 74 -1.83 17.77 4.09
CA ASP A 74 -2.29 16.59 3.36
C ASP A 74 -1.26 15.45 3.47
N VAL A 75 -1.72 14.21 3.33
CA VAL A 75 -0.85 13.03 3.33
C VAL A 75 -0.32 12.86 1.91
N LYS A 76 1.00 12.84 1.77
CA LYS A 76 1.68 12.64 0.47
C LYS A 76 2.50 11.37 0.46
N ILE A 77 2.54 10.70 -0.69
CA ILE A 77 3.34 9.50 -0.87
C ILE A 77 4.75 9.94 -1.29
N VAL A 78 5.75 9.65 -0.45
CA VAL A 78 7.15 10.02 -0.73
C VAL A 78 7.83 8.92 -1.53
N GLU A 79 7.75 7.69 -1.04
CA GLU A 79 8.31 6.52 -1.70
C GLU A 79 7.56 5.26 -1.32
N MET A 80 7.52 4.30 -2.25
CA MET A 80 7.02 2.96 -2.06
C MET A 80 8.01 1.98 -2.69
N LYS A 81 8.24 0.85 -2.02
CA LYS A 81 9.09 -0.23 -2.49
C LYS A 81 8.38 -1.55 -2.26
N CYS A 82 8.47 -2.45 -3.24
CA CYS A 82 7.98 -3.82 -3.11
C CYS A 82 9.07 -4.79 -3.53
N SER A 83 9.18 -5.93 -2.85
CA SER A 83 10.14 -6.98 -3.17
C SER A 83 9.78 -7.80 -4.41
N CYS A 84 8.65 -7.51 -5.08
CA CYS A 84 8.33 -8.16 -6.36
C CYS A 84 9.24 -7.63 -7.49
N LYS A 85 9.35 -8.39 -8.59
CA LYS A 85 10.20 -8.02 -9.73
C LYS A 85 9.87 -6.64 -10.31
N ALA A 86 8.58 -6.29 -10.36
CA ALA A 86 8.12 -4.99 -10.84
C ALA A 86 8.20 -3.88 -9.78
N GLY A 87 8.50 -4.21 -8.52
CA GLY A 87 8.45 -3.28 -7.39
C GLY A 87 9.51 -2.18 -7.42
N LEU A 88 10.55 -2.34 -8.25
CA LEU A 88 11.54 -1.29 -8.54
C LEU A 88 10.94 -0.06 -9.23
N SER A 89 9.81 -0.23 -9.93
CA SER A 89 9.08 0.89 -10.56
C SER A 89 8.26 1.74 -9.59
N GLY A 90 8.00 1.24 -8.37
CA GLY A 90 7.10 1.90 -7.43
C GLY A 90 5.61 1.77 -7.76
N THR A 91 5.22 1.15 -8.87
CA THR A 91 3.82 1.17 -9.38
C THR A 91 3.17 -0.20 -9.56
N CYS A 92 3.72 -1.24 -8.92
CA CYS A 92 3.17 -2.58 -9.05
C CYS A 92 1.80 -2.74 -8.35
N LYS A 93 1.04 -3.78 -8.74
CA LYS A 93 -0.26 -4.12 -8.14
C LYS A 93 -0.24 -4.28 -6.62
N HIS A 94 0.88 -4.76 -6.04
CA HIS A 94 1.00 -4.92 -4.60
C HIS A 94 1.12 -3.57 -3.87
N ILE A 95 1.88 -2.63 -4.44
CA ILE A 95 1.98 -1.26 -3.90
C ILE A 95 0.61 -0.58 -4.01
N SER A 96 -0.04 -0.70 -5.16
CA SER A 96 -1.39 -0.20 -5.39
C SER A 96 -2.38 -0.74 -4.34
N ALA A 97 -2.42 -2.07 -4.15
CA ALA A 97 -3.25 -2.71 -3.13
C ALA A 97 -3.02 -2.13 -1.73
N LEU A 98 -1.75 -1.98 -1.32
CA LEU A 98 -1.43 -1.41 -0.02
C LEU A 98 -1.93 0.04 0.12
N LEU A 99 -1.67 0.88 -0.88
CA LEU A 99 -2.09 2.28 -0.87
C LEU A 99 -3.63 2.43 -0.83
N LEU A 100 -4.34 1.64 -1.64
CA LEU A 100 -5.81 1.60 -1.64
C LEU A 100 -6.35 1.17 -0.27
N ASN A 101 -5.73 0.16 0.35
CA ASN A 101 -6.07 -0.27 1.70
C ASN A 101 -5.83 0.86 2.73
N CYS A 102 -4.71 1.57 2.65
CA CYS A 102 -4.44 2.73 3.52
C CYS A 102 -5.46 3.86 3.34
N SER A 103 -5.93 4.10 2.11
CA SER A 103 -6.99 5.10 1.84
C SER A 103 -8.33 4.70 2.47
N ARG A 104 -8.67 3.42 2.43
CA ARG A 104 -9.93 2.86 2.94
C ARG A 104 -10.00 2.79 4.46
N LEU A 105 -8.89 2.45 5.11
CA LEU A 105 -8.92 2.11 6.53
C LEU A 105 -9.05 3.32 7.47
N TYR A 106 -8.92 4.57 7.01
CA TYR A 106 -8.86 5.78 7.87
C TYR A 106 -7.73 5.76 8.92
N LEU A 107 -6.84 4.76 8.91
CA LEU A 107 -5.85 4.48 9.95
C LEU A 107 -4.49 5.13 9.64
N LEU A 108 -4.35 6.46 9.72
CA LEU A 108 -3.02 7.04 9.99
C LEU A 108 -2.77 7.25 11.49
N HIS A 109 -3.85 7.25 12.29
CA HIS A 109 -3.78 7.34 13.75
C HIS A 109 -3.95 5.99 14.49
N ASN A 110 -4.51 4.94 13.86
CA ASN A 110 -4.92 3.70 14.54
C ASN A 110 -4.47 2.40 13.83
N LEU A 111 -3.24 2.34 13.29
CA LEU A 111 -2.67 1.09 12.73
C LEU A 111 -2.36 0.10 13.87
N ARG A 112 -3.40 -0.50 14.46
CA ARG A 112 -3.33 -1.60 15.41
C ARG A 112 -3.66 -2.90 14.67
N GLY A 113 -2.67 -3.75 14.53
CA GLY A 113 -2.84 -5.20 14.38
C GLY A 113 -3.62 -5.67 13.16
N PRO A 114 -3.69 -6.99 12.94
CA PRO A 114 -4.25 -7.55 11.72
C PRO A 114 -5.77 -7.32 11.69
N ILE A 115 -6.27 -6.90 10.54
CA ILE A 115 -7.69 -7.01 10.22
C ILE A 115 -7.84 -8.43 9.68
N MET A 116 -8.06 -9.39 10.58
CA MET A 116 -8.62 -10.68 10.19
C MET A 116 -10.15 -10.59 10.32
N PRO A 117 -10.91 -11.21 9.40
CA PRO A 117 -12.35 -11.39 9.57
C PRO A 117 -12.68 -12.22 10.81
#